data_AF-A0AA41Y6B0-F1
#
_entry.id   AF-A0AA41Y6B0-F1
#
_cell.length_a   1.000
_cell.length_b   1.000
_cell.length_c   1.000
_cell.angle_alpha   90.00
_cell.angle_beta   90.00
_cell.angle_gamma   90.00
#
_symmetry.space_group_name_H-M   'P 1'
#
loop_
_entity.id
_entity.type
_entity.pdbx_description
1 polymer ?
#
loop_
_entity_poly.entity_id
_entity_poly.type
_entity_poly.pdbx_seq_one_letter_code
_entity_poly.pdbx_strand_id
1 'polypeptide(L)'
;MRKNVNVVAVLFEEINTLLKTIDRKIDNQHQKLEDAATKADLPSEKIAIEKTFLLTSRNLSVLDQKLNQLSVSVQESEDQIRSGFESVLSTLRDQENERIARHKRQLKLKSRNVIMAFVFLFLLFTVSLIGNIYQRNELTRMSDNDLKYRYIKMVGGINAEELSKLEDMFHINKDKELIREIRAEVKKFERDKQEQIKDLERK
;
A
#
# COMPACT_ATOMS: atom_id res chain seq x y z
N MET A 1 -35.08 15.32 -18.29
CA MET A 1 -36.21 14.64 -17.62
C MET A 1 -37.47 14.43 -18.47
N ARG A 2 -37.62 14.98 -19.69
CA ARG A 2 -38.86 14.86 -20.49
C ARG A 2 -39.07 13.54 -21.28
N LYS A 3 -38.04 12.69 -21.45
CA LYS A 3 -38.16 11.45 -22.25
C LYS A 3 -38.78 10.27 -21.49
N ASN A 4 -38.63 10.20 -20.16
CA ASN A 4 -39.10 9.05 -19.36
C ASN A 4 -40.61 9.06 -19.10
N VAL A 5 -41.25 10.24 -19.08
CA VAL A 5 -42.70 10.37 -18.86
C VAL A 5 -43.49 9.78 -20.04
N ASN A 6 -42.94 9.88 -21.25
CA ASN A 6 -43.60 9.38 -22.47
C ASN A 6 -43.57 7.84 -22.55
N VAL A 7 -42.49 7.20 -22.08
CA VAL A 7 -42.37 5.74 -22.08
C VAL A 7 -43.35 5.09 -21.09
N VAL A 8 -43.53 5.67 -19.90
CA VAL A 8 -44.48 5.16 -18.91
C VAL A 8 -45.92 5.27 -19.40
N ALA A 9 -46.28 6.36 -20.08
CA ALA A 9 -47.62 6.55 -20.65
C ALA A 9 -47.93 5.50 -21.75
N VAL A 10 -46.98 5.24 -22.65
CA VAL A 10 -47.13 4.24 -23.72
C VAL A 10 -47.30 2.83 -23.14
N LEU A 11 -46.51 2.46 -22.14
CA LEU A 11 -46.63 1.14 -21.49
C LEU A 11 -47.96 0.96 -20.76
N PHE A 12 -48.48 2.02 -20.13
CA PHE A 12 -49.77 1.96 -19.45
C PHE A 12 -50.93 1.77 -20.43
N GLU A 13 -50.88 2.43 -21.59
CA GLU A 13 -51.87 2.28 -22.65
C GLU A 13 -51.87 0.86 -23.22
N GLU A 14 -50.68 0.30 -23.46
CA GLU A 14 -50.53 -1.07 -23.97
C GLU A 14 -51.11 -2.11 -22.99
N ILE A 15 -50.82 -1.98 -21.69
CA ILE A 15 -51.40 -2.85 -20.64
C ILE A 15 -52.92 -2.78 -20.62
N ASN A 16 -53.50 -1.57 -20.77
CA ASN A 16 -54.95 -1.39 -20.73
C ASN A 16 -55.65 -2.01 -21.94
N THR A 17 -55.00 -1.99 -23.12
CA THR A 17 -55.52 -2.66 -24.32
C THR A 17 -55.46 -4.19 -24.21
N LEU A 18 -54.42 -4.72 -23.58
CA LEU A 18 -54.29 -6.16 -23.31
C LEU A 18 -55.38 -6.63 -22.34
N LEU A 19 -55.65 -5.87 -21.28
CA LEU A 19 -56.71 -6.16 -20.31
C LEU A 19 -58.09 -6.22 -20.98
N LYS A 20 -58.45 -5.22 -21.79
CA LYS A 20 -59.71 -5.22 -22.55
C LYS A 20 -59.83 -6.40 -23.52
N THR A 21 -58.71 -6.80 -24.13
CA THR A 21 -58.68 -7.94 -25.05
C THR A 21 -58.93 -9.25 -24.33
N ILE A 22 -58.37 -9.42 -23.13
CA ILE A 22 -58.59 -10.60 -22.28
C ILE A 22 -60.05 -10.67 -21.84
N ASP A 23 -60.63 -9.56 -21.39
CA ASP A 23 -62.02 -9.49 -20.92
C ASP A 23 -63.00 -9.93 -22.02
N ARG A 24 -62.85 -9.36 -23.21
CA ARG A 24 -63.64 -9.74 -24.39
C ARG A 24 -63.47 -11.20 -24.80
N LYS A 25 -62.27 -11.77 -24.57
CA LYS A 25 -62.00 -13.18 -24.89
C LYS A 25 -62.66 -14.11 -23.88
N ILE A 26 -62.71 -13.72 -22.62
CA ILE A 26 -63.43 -14.43 -21.55
C ILE A 26 -64.94 -14.41 -21.81
N ASP A 27 -65.52 -13.26 -22.13
CA ASP A 27 -66.95 -13.15 -22.44
C ASP A 27 -67.34 -14.01 -23.66
N ASN A 28 -66.54 -13.96 -24.73
CA ASN A 28 -66.77 -14.80 -25.91
C ASN A 28 -66.65 -16.30 -25.60
N GLN A 29 -65.75 -16.69 -24.69
CA GLN A 29 -65.64 -18.09 -24.27
C GLN A 29 -66.86 -18.52 -23.44
N HIS A 30 -67.34 -17.65 -22.55
CA HIS A 30 -68.53 -17.88 -21.75
C HIS A 30 -69.78 -18.08 -22.61
N GLN A 31 -69.97 -17.20 -23.60
CA GLN A 31 -71.12 -17.27 -24.48
C GLN A 31 -71.08 -18.52 -25.39
N LYS A 32 -69.88 -18.93 -25.82
CA LYS A 32 -69.68 -20.17 -26.58
C LYS A 32 -69.97 -21.43 -25.74
N LEU A 33 -69.78 -21.37 -24.41
CA LEU A 33 -70.13 -22.49 -23.51
C LEU A 33 -71.64 -22.58 -23.28
N GLU A 34 -72.36 -21.45 -23.18
CA GLU A 34 -73.83 -21.45 -23.04
C GLU A 34 -74.54 -22.02 -24.28
N ASP A 35 -74.09 -21.63 -25.48
CA ASP A 35 -74.69 -22.10 -26.74
C ASP A 35 -74.48 -23.61 -26.96
N ALA A 36 -73.37 -24.17 -26.46
CA ALA A 36 -73.06 -25.60 -26.56
C ALA A 36 -73.90 -26.45 -25.59
N ALA A 37 -74.24 -25.92 -24.41
CA ALA A 37 -75.02 -26.63 -23.39
C ALA A 37 -76.50 -26.87 -23.79
N THR A 38 -77.01 -26.10 -24.77
CA THR A 38 -78.44 -26.11 -25.11
C THR A 38 -78.81 -27.20 -26.14
N LYS A 39 -77.85 -28.00 -26.63
CA LYS A 39 -78.05 -28.86 -27.82
C LYS A 39 -77.73 -30.35 -27.72
N ALA A 40 -77.43 -30.90 -26.54
CA ALA A 40 -76.91 -32.26 -26.46
C ALA A 40 -77.61 -33.18 -25.45
N ASP A 41 -77.67 -34.46 -25.82
CA ASP A 41 -78.52 -35.53 -25.30
C ASP A 41 -77.99 -36.04 -23.94
N LEU A 42 -78.85 -35.97 -22.92
CA LEU A 42 -78.47 -35.66 -21.53
C LEU A 42 -77.79 -36.77 -20.67
N PRO A 43 -77.85 -38.09 -20.95
CA PRO A 43 -77.29 -39.07 -20.01
C PRO A 43 -75.83 -39.49 -20.30
N SER A 44 -75.42 -39.66 -21.56
CA SER A 44 -74.04 -40.09 -21.89
C SER A 44 -73.02 -38.96 -21.80
N GLU A 45 -73.44 -37.74 -22.14
CA GLU A 45 -72.58 -36.56 -22.10
C GLU A 45 -72.33 -36.09 -20.66
N LYS A 46 -73.34 -36.20 -19.78
CA LYS A 46 -73.20 -35.87 -18.36
C LYS A 46 -72.12 -36.70 -17.67
N ILE A 47 -72.05 -38.01 -17.96
CA ILE A 47 -71.03 -38.91 -17.41
C ILE A 47 -69.63 -38.56 -17.96
N ALA A 48 -69.54 -38.17 -19.24
CA ALA A 48 -68.30 -37.74 -19.84
C ALA A 48 -67.81 -36.41 -19.23
N ILE A 49 -68.71 -35.45 -19.03
CA ILE A 49 -68.45 -34.16 -18.38
C ILE A 49 -68.03 -34.34 -16.93
N GLU A 50 -68.66 -35.24 -16.18
CA GLU A 50 -68.29 -35.51 -14.78
C GLU A 50 -66.88 -36.11 -14.69
N LYS A 51 -66.53 -37.04 -15.59
CA LYS A 51 -65.17 -37.59 -15.66
C LYS A 51 -64.14 -36.54 -16.04
N THR A 52 -64.42 -35.67 -17.02
CA THR A 52 -63.49 -34.60 -17.40
C THR A 52 -63.37 -33.55 -16.30
N PHE A 53 -64.44 -33.23 -15.58
CA PHE A 53 -64.41 -32.33 -14.43
C PHE A 53 -63.55 -32.89 -13.29
N LEU A 54 -63.73 -34.16 -12.93
CA LEU A 54 -62.91 -34.82 -11.91
C LEU A 54 -61.43 -34.88 -12.31
N LEU A 55 -61.15 -35.18 -13.58
CA LEU A 55 -59.77 -35.18 -14.12
C LEU A 55 -59.16 -33.77 -14.09
N THR A 56 -59.91 -32.75 -14.49
CA THR A 56 -59.48 -31.36 -14.45
C THR A 56 -59.21 -30.92 -13.01
N SER A 57 -60.10 -31.24 -12.06
CA SER A 57 -59.92 -30.93 -10.64
C SER A 57 -58.66 -31.60 -10.07
N ARG A 58 -58.41 -32.86 -10.45
CA ARG A 58 -57.20 -33.57 -10.04
C ARG A 58 -55.94 -32.93 -10.62
N ASN A 59 -55.95 -32.57 -11.90
CA ASN A 59 -54.82 -31.90 -12.55
C ASN A 59 -54.56 -30.52 -11.94
N LEU A 60 -55.61 -29.77 -11.59
CA LEU A 60 -55.50 -28.48 -10.93
C LEU A 60 -54.85 -28.60 -9.55
N SER A 61 -55.25 -29.62 -8.77
CA SER A 61 -54.64 -29.91 -7.48
C SER A 61 -53.16 -30.30 -7.59
N VAL A 62 -52.79 -31.09 -8.60
CA VAL A 62 -51.38 -31.45 -8.85
C VAL A 62 -50.57 -30.22 -9.30
N LEU A 63 -51.15 -29.34 -10.11
CA LEU A 63 -50.51 -28.09 -10.53
C LEU A 63 -50.27 -27.15 -9.34
N ASP A 64 -51.27 -27.00 -8.47
CA ASP A 64 -51.16 -26.19 -7.25
C ASP A 64 -50.04 -26.72 -6.34
N GLN A 65 -49.99 -28.04 -6.12
CA GLN A 65 -48.91 -28.67 -5.35
C GLN A 65 -47.53 -28.40 -5.96
N LYS A 66 -47.39 -28.48 -7.28
CA LYS A 66 -46.12 -28.19 -7.97
C LYS A 66 -45.73 -26.72 -7.90
N LEU A 67 -46.69 -25.81 -7.99
CA LEU A 67 -46.45 -24.37 -7.84
C LEU A 67 -45.98 -24.04 -6.43
N ASN A 68 -46.62 -24.62 -5.41
CA ASN A 68 -46.22 -24.46 -4.02
C ASN A 68 -44.81 -25.02 -3.78
N GLN A 69 -44.50 -26.20 -4.32
CA GLN A 69 -43.16 -26.80 -4.23
C GLN A 69 -42.10 -25.94 -4.93
N LEU A 70 -42.41 -25.41 -6.11
CA LEU A 70 -41.52 -24.50 -6.83
C LEU A 70 -41.29 -23.21 -6.04
N SER A 71 -42.33 -22.64 -5.44
CA SER A 71 -42.23 -21.44 -4.61
C SER A 71 -41.30 -21.65 -3.42
N VAL A 72 -41.42 -22.79 -2.74
CA VAL A 72 -40.53 -23.14 -1.62
C VAL A 72 -39.08 -23.32 -2.09
N SER A 73 -38.88 -24.01 -3.22
CA SER A 73 -37.54 -24.23 -3.77
C SER A 73 -36.87 -22.93 -4.25
N VAL A 74 -37.65 -22.00 -4.82
CA VAL A 74 -37.17 -20.67 -5.21
C VAL A 74 -36.78 -19.85 -3.99
N GLN A 75 -37.59 -19.86 -2.94
CA GLN A 75 -37.29 -19.18 -1.68
C GLN A 75 -36.01 -19.71 -1.04
N GLU A 76 -35.85 -21.04 -0.98
CA GLU A 76 -34.65 -21.68 -0.44
C GLU A 76 -33.40 -21.31 -1.25
N SER A 77 -33.51 -21.28 -2.59
CA SER A 77 -32.43 -20.82 -3.46
C SER A 77 -32.08 -19.35 -3.21
N GLU A 78 -33.06 -18.48 -2.98
CA GLU A 78 -32.83 -17.07 -2.66
C GLU A 78 -32.06 -16.91 -1.34
N ASP A 79 -32.47 -17.66 -0.30
CA ASP A 79 -31.81 -17.66 1.01
C ASP A 79 -30.37 -18.21 0.92
N GLN A 80 -30.14 -19.24 0.11
CA GLN A 80 -28.80 -19.76 -0.17
C GLN A 80 -27.93 -18.75 -0.91
N ILE A 81 -28.48 -18.05 -1.90
CA ILE A 81 -27.75 -16.99 -2.63
C ILE A 81 -27.41 -15.84 -1.68
N ARG A 82 -28.36 -15.42 -0.85
CA ARG A 82 -28.18 -14.33 0.11
C ARG A 82 -27.12 -14.68 1.16
N SER A 83 -27.20 -15.87 1.73
CA SER A 83 -26.19 -16.35 2.70
C SER A 83 -24.81 -16.55 2.06
N GLY A 84 -24.76 -17.05 0.81
CA GLY A 84 -23.53 -17.13 0.03
C GLY A 84 -22.91 -15.75 -0.21
N PHE A 85 -23.72 -14.76 -0.56
CA PHE A 85 -23.27 -13.38 -0.78
C PHE A 85 -22.75 -12.72 0.52
N GLU A 86 -23.46 -12.90 1.64
CA GLU A 86 -23.00 -12.43 2.95
C GLU A 86 -21.69 -13.10 3.39
N SER A 87 -21.56 -14.41 3.14
CA SER A 87 -20.30 -15.14 3.39
C SER A 87 -19.15 -14.59 2.56
N VAL A 88 -19.37 -14.35 1.26
CA VAL A 88 -18.36 -13.71 0.40
C VAL A 88 -18.02 -12.29 0.87
N LEU A 89 -19.00 -11.48 1.25
CA LEU A 89 -18.75 -10.13 1.79
C LEU A 89 -17.94 -10.18 3.09
N SER A 90 -18.27 -11.10 4.00
CA SER A 90 -17.55 -11.27 5.26
C SER A 90 -16.10 -11.72 5.03
N THR A 91 -15.86 -12.68 4.13
CA THR A 91 -14.52 -13.17 3.81
C THR A 91 -13.67 -12.12 3.10
N LEU A 92 -14.26 -11.32 2.21
CA LEU A 92 -13.59 -10.18 1.59
C LEU A 92 -13.21 -9.11 2.63
N ARG A 93 -14.14 -8.77 3.54
CA ARG A 93 -13.89 -7.81 4.62
C ARG A 93 -12.79 -8.30 5.56
N ASP A 94 -12.80 -9.58 5.94
CA ASP A 94 -11.79 -10.17 6.80
C ASP A 94 -10.43 -10.27 6.09
N GLN A 95 -10.42 -10.60 4.80
CA GLN A 95 -9.20 -10.60 3.99
C GLN A 95 -8.59 -9.19 3.86
N GLU A 96 -9.41 -8.17 3.65
CA GLU A 96 -8.97 -6.78 3.61
C GLU A 96 -8.41 -6.34 4.98
N ASN A 97 -9.13 -6.64 6.06
CA ASN A 97 -8.69 -6.37 7.43
C ASN A 97 -7.36 -7.06 7.76
N GLU A 98 -7.17 -8.32 7.33
CA GLU A 98 -5.90 -9.02 7.47
C GLU A 98 -4.79 -8.38 6.63
N ARG A 99 -5.06 -7.97 5.38
CA ARG A 99 -4.07 -7.31 4.52
C ARG A 99 -3.62 -5.97 5.13
N ILE A 100 -4.55 -5.20 5.69
CA ILE A 100 -4.27 -3.95 6.40
C ILE A 100 -3.49 -4.23 7.70
N ALA A 101 -3.86 -5.28 8.45
CA ALA A 101 -3.16 -5.67 9.68
C ALA A 101 -1.75 -6.21 9.42
N ARG A 102 -1.51 -6.85 8.27
CA ARG A 102 -0.17 -7.29 7.83
C ARG A 102 0.71 -6.10 7.44
N HIS A 103 0.20 -5.16 6.65
CA HIS A 103 0.94 -3.93 6.31
C HIS A 103 1.25 -3.08 7.55
N LYS A 104 0.32 -2.99 8.51
CA LYS A 104 0.53 -2.27 9.77
C LYS A 104 1.56 -2.95 10.69
N ARG A 105 1.75 -4.28 10.57
CA ARG A 105 2.75 -5.02 11.35
C ARG A 105 4.18 -4.76 10.87
N GLN A 106 4.40 -4.56 9.58
CA GLN A 106 5.73 -4.21 9.06
C GLN A 106 6.16 -2.78 9.41
N LEU A 107 5.22 -1.85 9.61
CA LEU A 107 5.49 -0.46 9.99
C LEU A 107 5.51 -0.21 11.51
N LYS A 108 5.33 -1.25 12.34
CA LYS A 108 5.39 -1.13 13.81
C LYS A 108 6.81 -1.31 14.36
N LEU A 109 7.78 -0.60 13.79
CA LEU A 109 9.06 -0.28 14.48
C LEU A 109 8.86 0.84 15.52
N LYS A 110 7.73 0.81 16.25
CA LYS A 110 7.34 1.85 17.23
C LYS A 110 7.38 1.30 18.65
N SER A 111 8.33 0.41 18.93
CA SER A 111 8.70 0.12 20.32
C SER A 111 9.50 1.32 20.82
N ARG A 112 9.01 2.01 21.85
CA ARG A 112 9.71 3.13 22.52
C ARG A 112 11.16 2.76 22.84
N ASN A 113 11.38 1.51 23.23
CA ASN A 113 12.70 1.00 23.62
C ASN A 113 13.65 0.90 22.42
N VAL A 114 13.13 0.51 21.24
CA VAL A 114 13.93 0.44 20.00
C VAL A 114 14.33 1.84 19.54
N ILE A 115 13.41 2.81 19.58
CA ILE A 115 13.71 4.21 19.24
C ILE A 115 14.76 4.77 20.20
N MET A 116 14.61 4.55 21.51
CA MET A 116 15.61 4.97 22.49
C MET A 116 16.97 4.31 22.25
N ALA A 117 17.02 3.02 21.91
CA ALA A 117 18.26 2.32 21.58
C ALA A 117 18.97 2.95 20.38
N PHE A 118 18.24 3.31 19.33
CA PHE A 118 18.81 4.03 18.18
C PHE A 118 19.33 5.42 18.55
N VAL A 119 18.63 6.16 19.42
CA VAL A 119 19.09 7.47 19.90
C VAL A 119 20.39 7.33 20.70
N PHE A 120 20.47 6.36 21.61
CA PHE A 120 21.69 6.09 22.37
C PHE A 120 22.85 5.65 21.46
N LEU A 121 22.58 4.77 20.50
CA LEU A 121 23.59 4.32 19.53
C LEU A 121 24.10 5.49 18.69
N PHE A 122 23.20 6.36 18.22
CA PHE A 122 23.57 7.55 17.47
C PHE A 122 24.38 8.54 18.31
N LEU A 123 24.02 8.73 19.57
CA LEU A 123 24.77 9.60 20.49
C LEU A 123 26.18 9.06 20.74
N LEU A 124 26.32 7.76 21.04
CA LEU A 124 27.61 7.10 21.23
C LEU A 124 28.48 7.20 19.97
N PHE A 125 27.90 6.96 18.80
CA PHE A 125 28.59 7.10 17.53
C PHE A 125 29.07 8.54 17.30
N THR A 126 28.21 9.53 17.58
CA THR A 126 28.54 10.95 17.42
C THR A 126 29.66 11.38 18.36
N VAL A 127 29.60 10.99 19.63
CA VAL A 127 30.66 11.29 20.62
C VAL A 127 31.98 10.64 20.20
N SER A 128 31.94 9.38 19.76
CA SER A 128 33.12 8.68 19.24
C SER A 128 33.73 9.38 18.03
N LEU A 129 32.88 9.82 17.09
CA LEU A 129 33.32 10.53 15.90
C LEU A 129 33.97 11.89 16.24
N ILE A 130 33.35 12.68 17.12
CA ILE A 130 33.90 13.96 17.58
C ILE A 130 35.24 13.74 18.29
N GLY A 131 35.31 12.75 19.19
CA GLY A 131 36.53 12.40 19.89
C GLY A 131 37.67 12.02 18.94
N ASN A 132 37.38 11.20 17.92
CA ASN A 132 38.35 10.79 16.92
C ASN A 132 38.83 11.98 16.06
N ILE A 133 37.92 12.86 15.63
CA ILE A 133 38.28 14.09 14.90
C ILE A 133 39.17 14.99 15.76
N TYR A 134 38.81 15.19 17.03
CA TYR A 134 39.61 15.99 17.96
C TYR A 134 41.01 15.41 18.13
N GLN A 135 41.11 14.09 18.35
CA GLN A 135 42.40 13.41 18.50
C GLN A 135 43.25 13.51 17.23
N ARG A 136 42.64 13.38 16.04
CA ARG A 136 43.33 13.56 14.74
C ARG A 136 43.85 14.98 14.56
N ASN A 137 43.04 15.97 14.93
CA ASN A 137 43.43 17.37 14.85
C ASN A 137 44.60 17.66 15.79
N GLU A 138 44.52 17.18 17.04
CA GLU A 138 45.59 17.40 18.03
C GLU A 138 46.91 16.72 17.62
N LEU A 139 46.83 15.48 17.12
CA LEU A 139 48.02 14.79 16.60
C LEU A 139 48.66 15.54 15.43
N THR A 140 47.83 16.09 14.53
CA THR A 140 48.32 16.89 13.41
C THR A 140 48.96 18.19 13.91
N ARG A 141 48.35 18.87 14.89
CA ARG A 141 48.92 20.08 15.51
C ARG A 141 50.27 19.80 16.18
N MET A 142 50.40 18.67 16.88
CA MET A 142 51.65 18.27 17.51
C MET A 142 52.75 18.01 16.46
N SER A 143 52.42 17.31 15.38
CA SER A 143 53.36 17.08 14.26
C SER A 143 53.74 18.38 13.54
N ASP A 144 52.81 19.30 13.39
CA ASP A 144 53.04 20.59 12.74
C ASP A 144 53.93 21.50 13.63
N ASN A 145 53.70 21.50 14.95
CA ASN A 145 54.54 22.22 15.91
C ASN A 145 55.97 21.67 15.96
N ASP A 146 56.13 20.35 15.91
CA ASP A 146 57.45 19.72 15.83
C ASP A 146 58.20 20.13 14.54
N LEU A 147 57.50 20.17 13.41
CA LEU A 147 58.08 20.64 12.15
C LEU A 147 58.47 22.13 12.21
N LYS A 148 57.60 22.98 12.77
CA LYS A 148 57.89 24.41 13.00
C LYS A 148 59.15 24.60 13.83
N TYR A 149 59.28 23.87 14.95
CA TYR A 149 60.44 23.95 15.82
C TYR A 149 61.74 23.54 15.11
N ARG A 150 61.72 22.43 14.37
CA ARG A 150 62.89 21.97 13.61
C ARG A 150 63.30 22.93 12.51
N TYR A 151 62.33 23.56 11.83
CA TYR A 151 62.60 24.58 10.83
C TYR A 151 63.28 25.83 11.43
N ILE A 152 62.74 26.37 12.53
CA ILE A 152 63.35 27.52 13.24
C ILE A 152 64.79 27.20 13.66
N LYS A 153 65.03 25.97 14.14
CA LYS A 153 66.37 25.52 14.53
C LYS A 153 67.33 25.40 13.34
N MET A 154 66.84 25.00 12.16
CA MET A 154 67.62 24.93 10.92
C MET A 154 68.04 26.32 10.45
N VAL A 155 67.12 27.29 10.47
CA VAL A 155 67.37 28.68 10.01
C VAL A 155 68.26 29.46 10.99
N GLY A 156 68.42 28.97 12.23
CA GLY A 156 69.27 29.61 13.24
C GLY A 156 68.54 30.67 14.07
N GLY A 157 67.20 30.58 14.15
CA GLY A 157 66.34 31.58 14.74
C GLY A 157 65.63 32.44 13.69
N ILE A 158 64.50 33.02 14.06
CA ILE A 158 63.69 33.89 13.18
C ILE A 158 63.25 35.13 13.96
N ASN A 159 63.03 36.24 13.25
CA ASN A 159 62.50 37.46 13.87
C ASN A 159 60.97 37.36 14.09
N ALA A 160 60.38 38.33 14.79
CA ALA A 160 58.95 38.31 15.13
C ALA A 160 58.04 38.35 13.89
N GLU A 161 58.43 39.04 12.83
CA GLU A 161 57.65 39.14 11.59
C GLU A 161 57.65 37.82 10.82
N GLU A 162 58.81 37.17 10.71
CA GLU A 162 58.96 35.84 10.11
C GLU A 162 58.22 34.78 10.90
N LEU A 163 58.22 34.86 12.24
CA LEU A 163 57.46 33.97 13.10
C LEU A 163 55.96 34.12 12.87
N SER A 164 55.47 35.34 12.71
CA SER A 164 54.06 35.59 12.39
C SER A 164 53.68 34.97 11.05
N LYS A 165 54.51 35.15 10.01
CA LYS A 165 54.29 34.54 8.69
C LYS A 165 54.28 33.01 8.77
N LEU A 166 55.19 32.43 9.55
CA LEU A 166 55.25 30.99 9.77
C LEU A 166 54.01 30.47 10.50
N GLU A 167 53.52 31.18 11.51
CA GLU A 167 52.31 30.80 12.22
C GLU A 167 51.07 30.89 11.34
N ASP A 168 50.96 31.92 10.50
CA ASP A 168 49.86 32.07 9.54
C ASP A 168 49.80 30.90 8.56
N MET A 169 50.95 30.46 8.01
CA MET A 169 51.02 29.32 7.07
C MET A 169 50.68 27.96 7.71
N PHE A 170 50.84 27.82 9.03
CA PHE A 170 50.59 26.57 9.74
C PHE A 170 49.23 26.53 10.45
N HIS A 171 48.68 27.69 10.82
CA HIS A 171 47.47 27.78 11.64
C HIS A 171 46.30 28.46 10.92
N ILE A 172 46.46 29.70 10.45
CA ILE A 172 45.37 30.52 9.91
C ILE A 172 45.04 30.17 8.46
N ASN A 173 46.06 30.16 7.60
CA ASN A 173 45.97 29.84 6.17
C ASN A 173 46.88 28.66 5.84
N LYS A 174 46.44 27.45 6.22
CA LYS A 174 47.24 26.24 6.09
C LYS A 174 47.58 25.92 4.63
N ASP A 175 48.80 26.25 4.20
CA ASP A 175 49.30 25.93 2.87
C ASP A 175 50.05 24.58 2.88
N LYS A 176 49.44 23.57 2.26
CA LYS A 176 49.99 22.21 2.24
C LYS A 176 51.24 22.08 1.36
N GLU A 177 51.37 22.89 0.31
CA GLU A 177 52.54 22.83 -0.57
C GLU A 177 53.75 23.44 0.14
N LEU A 178 53.59 24.61 0.77
CA LEU A 178 54.65 25.25 1.56
C LEU A 178 55.10 24.39 2.75
N ILE A 179 54.15 23.78 3.48
CA ILE A 179 54.48 22.84 4.57
C ILE A 179 55.28 21.64 4.04
N ARG A 180 54.99 21.18 2.81
CA ARG A 180 55.72 20.07 2.17
C ARG A 180 57.14 20.49 1.79
N GLU A 181 57.32 21.70 1.30
CA GLU A 181 58.61 22.29 0.98
C GLU A 181 59.47 22.43 2.24
N ILE A 182 58.95 23.06 3.30
CA ILE A 182 59.61 23.18 4.61
C ILE A 182 60.04 21.80 5.13
N ARG A 183 59.17 20.79 5.01
CA ARG A 183 59.49 19.42 5.43
C ARG A 183 60.65 18.83 4.61
N ALA A 184 60.72 19.11 3.32
CA ALA A 184 61.81 18.63 2.46
C ALA A 184 63.14 19.32 2.81
N GLU A 185 63.12 20.62 3.04
CA GLU A 185 64.29 21.40 3.46
C GLU A 185 64.85 20.93 4.79
N VAL A 186 64.00 20.84 5.83
CA VAL A 186 64.40 20.35 7.15
C VAL A 186 65.01 18.95 7.05
N LYS A 187 64.37 18.06 6.30
CA LYS A 187 64.88 16.69 6.11
C LYS A 187 66.21 16.64 5.35
N LYS A 188 66.44 17.56 4.41
CA LYS A 188 67.73 17.67 3.71
C LYS A 188 68.81 18.15 4.67
N PHE A 189 68.58 19.24 5.38
CA PHE A 189 69.52 19.78 6.36
C PHE A 189 69.88 18.77 7.46
N GLU A 190 68.89 18.06 8.01
CA GLU A 190 69.13 17.04 9.04
C GLU A 190 70.00 15.89 8.51
N ARG A 191 69.82 15.47 7.26
CA ARG A 191 70.67 14.44 6.63
C ARG A 191 72.09 14.94 6.39
N ASP A 192 72.24 16.13 5.81
CA ASP A 192 73.56 16.71 5.54
C ASP A 192 74.34 16.89 6.85
N LYS A 193 73.67 17.33 7.92
CA LYS A 193 74.27 17.44 9.25
C LYS A 193 74.67 16.08 9.83
N GLN A 194 73.85 15.04 9.65
CA GLN A 194 74.19 13.69 10.09
C GLN A 194 75.37 13.09 9.31
N GLU A 195 75.46 13.34 8.00
CA GLU A 195 76.60 12.90 7.19
C GLU A 195 77.89 13.60 7.63
N GLN A 196 77.85 14.92 7.86
CA GLN A 196 79.00 15.65 8.40
C GLN A 196 79.46 15.11 9.76
N ILE A 197 78.53 14.81 10.68
CA ILE A 197 78.86 14.22 11.98
C ILE A 197 79.53 12.85 11.80
N LYS A 198 79.00 11.99 10.93
CA LYS A 198 79.59 10.67 10.63
C LYS A 198 80.96 10.77 9.94
N ASP A 199 81.18 11.81 9.14
CA ASP A 199 82.49 12.06 8.50
C ASP A 199 83.51 12.59 9.49
N LEU A 200 83.08 13.38 10.47
CA LEU A 200 83.91 13.85 11.58
C LEU A 200 84.30 12.71 12.52
N GLU A 201 83.39 11.79 12.83
CA GLU A 201 83.66 10.61 13.68
C GLU A 201 84.60 9.59 13.02
N ARG A 202 84.76 9.66 11.70
CA ARG A 202 85.65 8.79 10.92
C ARG A 202 87.06 9.35 10.70
N LYS A 203 87.34 10.58 11.13
CA LYS A 203 88.67 11.23 11.08
C LYS A 203 89.36 11.17 12.42
#